data_AF-A0A1H8MII4-F1
#
_entry.id   AF-A0A1H8MII4-F1
#
_cell.length_a   1.000
_cell.length_b   1.000
_cell.length_c   1.000
_cell.angle_alpha   90.00
_cell.angle_beta   90.00
_cell.angle_gamma   90.00
#
_symmetry.space_group_name_H-M   'P 1'
#
loop_
_entity.id
_entity.type
_entity.pdbx_description
1 polymer ?
#
loop_
_entity_poly.entity_id
_entity_poly.type
_entity_poly.pdbx_seq_one_letter_code
_entity_poly.pdbx_strand_id
1 'polypeptide(L)'
;MRDYRFKQTLFLIVITLLYLCFELGFNARLLDVVGGNATPDDVEHIEIYGRSLSGIAAALVALQLMLRRRTPQGGGPSLFRIGLTCLVIAVVVFVSIKMLVDGLVNSRDAEFRRTAYNSVLLQRSLVGGRLALDGLVDDPAIFAQPEGKAFLALFPFLAVSVDRLDDRIKGVKDQLIEAAIRHEGKGAQGYYDGYVKVMQGTHDNWQKYARIPTASDEGLLREQDKAWNEYLRSLSRHGWTPSTVPANRRGAVVAKVRKSAPVPPDWDPADEATFREAVEQRYRKAMSGSARAVTVGGERIAPGLDYPAFVARPGVQKELRGKLGLPGGAQVALSYASPREFNRLYEQWVGNQVRQRRGGYDAPAARFARGASLEQEGAQAARATIVPPVALLFSLLGAIGHFSKLLYLVATLFLLMRAGADGHLGRRAAWSATGVLLLAFAGVWGGLSVTDNRITRSELFQQMLAWARQPVPGEGGWTSAGKGLLANVAHVVAVGQGHSYPLNEAIRSNLLNGMEYGYHPKEK
;
A
#
# COMPACT_ATOMS: atom_id res chain seq x y z
N MET A 1 55.04 20.08 6.64
CA MET A 1 54.20 19.22 5.77
C MET A 1 53.36 18.22 6.56
N ARG A 2 53.93 17.56 7.58
CA ARG A 2 53.24 16.61 8.46
C ARG A 2 51.94 17.13 9.08
N ASP A 3 51.96 18.29 9.72
CA ASP A 3 50.79 18.82 10.46
C ASP A 3 49.60 19.11 9.54
N TYR A 4 49.86 19.53 8.29
CA TYR A 4 48.83 19.73 7.29
C TYR A 4 48.14 18.41 6.91
N ARG A 5 48.93 17.37 6.60
CA ARG A 5 48.40 16.03 6.30
C ARG A 5 47.70 15.39 7.49
N PHE A 6 48.18 15.65 8.70
CA PHE A 6 47.55 15.22 9.94
C PHE A 6 46.14 15.83 10.06
N LYS A 7 46.02 17.16 9.95
CA LYS A 7 44.73 17.87 10.01
C LYS A 7 43.76 17.41 8.92
N GLN A 8 44.25 17.21 7.69
CA GLN A 8 43.42 16.66 6.60
C GLN A 8 42.93 15.23 6.88
N THR A 9 43.81 14.37 7.41
CA THR A 9 43.45 12.99 7.75
C THR A 9 42.43 12.95 8.89
N LEU A 10 42.62 13.79 9.91
CA LEU A 10 41.68 13.94 11.02
C LEU A 10 40.31 14.43 10.53
N PHE A 11 40.28 15.44 9.65
CA PHE A 11 39.05 15.90 9.02
C PHE A 11 38.33 14.78 8.26
N LEU A 12 39.07 13.98 7.48
CA LEU A 12 38.52 12.84 6.77
C LEU A 12 37.98 11.75 7.71
N ILE A 13 38.60 11.54 8.87
CA ILE A 13 38.10 10.62 9.91
C ILE A 13 36.76 11.12 10.44
N VAL A 14 36.67 12.39 10.84
CA VAL A 14 35.44 12.97 11.41
C VAL A 14 34.27 12.90 10.43
N ILE A 15 34.48 13.29 9.16
CA ILE A 15 33.40 13.25 8.17
C ILE A 15 33.00 11.80 7.79
N THR A 16 33.95 10.86 7.79
CA THR A 16 33.67 9.44 7.54
C THR A 16 32.88 8.83 8.71
N LEU A 17 33.21 9.18 9.95
CA LEU A 17 32.45 8.78 11.14
C LEU A 17 31.02 9.33 11.09
N LEU A 18 30.85 10.60 10.76
CA LEU A 18 29.53 11.22 10.62
C LEU A 18 28.70 10.50 9.56
N TYR A 19 29.27 10.23 8.38
CA TYR A 19 28.58 9.43 7.36
C TYR A 19 28.23 8.03 7.86
N LEU A 20 29.14 7.33 8.53
CA LEU A 20 28.87 6.00 9.07
C LEU A 20 27.73 6.01 10.07
N CYS A 21 27.57 7.05 10.90
CA CYS A 21 26.40 7.16 11.78
C CYS A 21 25.09 7.15 10.99
N PHE A 22 24.99 7.94 9.91
CA PHE A 22 23.82 7.97 9.04
C PHE A 22 23.63 6.65 8.27
N GLU A 23 24.70 6.07 7.72
CA GLU A 23 24.63 4.81 6.98
C GLU A 23 24.17 3.64 7.87
N LEU A 24 24.72 3.51 9.08
CA LEU A 24 24.33 2.48 10.02
C LEU A 24 22.90 2.70 10.52
N GLY A 25 22.52 3.95 10.83
CA GLY A 25 21.14 4.25 11.22
C GLY A 25 20.13 4.00 10.10
N PHE A 26 20.48 4.32 8.85
CA PHE A 26 19.68 3.99 7.67
C PHE A 26 19.55 2.49 7.50
N ASN A 27 20.63 1.73 7.69
CA ASN A 27 20.62 0.27 7.55
C ASN A 27 19.62 -0.41 8.49
N ALA A 28 19.54 0.02 9.76
CA ALA A 28 18.51 -0.47 10.69
C ALA A 28 17.08 -0.16 10.18
N ARG A 29 16.87 1.07 9.69
CA ARG A 29 15.55 1.48 9.20
C ARG A 29 15.16 0.78 7.89
N LEU A 30 16.10 0.58 6.98
CA LEU A 30 15.90 -0.16 5.74
C LEU A 30 15.42 -1.59 6.04
N LEU A 31 16.00 -2.23 7.06
CA LEU A 31 15.58 -3.55 7.48
C LEU A 31 14.14 -3.59 8.00
N ASP A 32 13.73 -2.57 8.77
CA ASP A 32 12.35 -2.46 9.27
C ASP A 32 11.32 -2.25 8.17
N VAL A 33 11.66 -1.42 7.16
CA VAL A 33 10.78 -1.16 6.02
C VAL A 33 10.64 -2.44 5.20
N VAL A 34 11.76 -3.05 4.83
CA VAL A 34 11.78 -4.11 3.84
C VAL A 34 11.40 -5.48 4.44
N GLY A 35 11.84 -5.76 5.67
CA GLY A 35 11.49 -6.97 6.40
C GLY A 35 10.15 -6.88 7.12
N GLY A 36 9.46 -5.74 7.03
CA GLY A 36 8.16 -5.46 7.65
C GLY A 36 7.02 -5.32 6.64
N ASN A 37 5.90 -4.76 7.10
CA ASN A 37 4.70 -4.54 6.30
C ASN A 37 4.69 -3.16 5.61
N ALA A 38 5.77 -2.81 4.93
CA ALA A 38 5.87 -1.53 4.23
C ALA A 38 4.91 -1.42 3.04
N THR A 39 4.38 -0.21 2.84
CA THR A 39 3.60 0.15 1.65
C THR A 39 4.53 0.45 0.47
N PRO A 40 4.02 0.47 -0.78
CA PRO A 40 4.82 0.89 -1.94
C PRO A 40 5.45 2.28 -1.77
N ASP A 41 4.74 3.21 -1.13
CA ASP A 41 5.22 4.57 -0.87
C ASP A 41 6.39 4.58 0.13
N ASP A 42 6.31 3.75 1.19
CA ASP A 42 7.40 3.57 2.15
C ASP A 42 8.68 3.06 1.48
N VAL A 43 8.54 2.13 0.51
CA VAL A 43 9.65 1.59 -0.27
C VAL A 43 10.24 2.66 -1.20
N GLU A 44 9.43 3.54 -1.76
CA GLU A 44 9.93 4.64 -2.60
C GLU A 44 10.72 5.67 -1.79
N HIS A 45 10.23 6.05 -0.60
CA HIS A 45 10.94 6.99 0.26
C HIS A 45 12.28 6.42 0.72
N ILE A 46 12.33 5.17 1.17
CA ILE A 46 13.59 4.56 1.62
C ILE A 46 14.60 4.42 0.46
N GLU A 47 14.12 4.20 -0.77
CA GLU A 47 14.93 4.12 -1.98
C GLU A 47 15.63 5.46 -2.29
N ILE A 48 14.95 6.59 -2.09
CA ILE A 48 15.54 7.93 -2.27
C ILE A 48 16.71 8.15 -1.28
N TYR A 49 16.52 7.79 -0.01
CA TYR A 49 17.57 7.91 1.00
C TYR A 49 18.75 6.97 0.73
N GLY A 50 18.50 5.71 0.36
CA GLY A 50 19.55 4.76 0.03
C GLY A 50 20.43 5.20 -1.15
N ARG A 51 19.81 5.77 -2.20
CA ARG A 51 20.55 6.36 -3.33
C ARG A 51 21.35 7.59 -2.92
N SER A 52 20.78 8.43 -2.07
CA SER A 52 21.44 9.65 -1.57
C SER A 52 22.68 9.31 -0.76
N LEU A 53 22.57 8.35 0.17
CA LEU A 53 23.68 7.87 0.98
C LEU A 53 24.78 7.21 0.14
N SER A 54 24.40 6.40 -0.85
CA SER A 54 25.35 5.81 -1.81
C SER A 54 26.11 6.88 -2.60
N GLY A 55 25.41 7.94 -3.02
CA GLY A 55 26.02 9.10 -3.68
C GLY A 55 27.00 9.85 -2.77
N ILE A 56 26.64 10.06 -1.50
CA ILE A 56 27.52 10.67 -0.49
C ILE A 56 28.76 9.79 -0.27
N ALA A 57 28.61 8.46 -0.17
CA ALA A 57 29.72 7.53 0.00
C ALA A 57 30.75 7.66 -1.13
N ALA A 58 30.30 7.69 -2.39
CA ALA A 58 31.17 7.89 -3.53
C ALA A 58 31.83 9.28 -3.53
N ALA A 59 31.07 10.33 -3.16
CA ALA A 59 31.60 11.68 -3.03
C ALA A 59 32.68 11.79 -1.94
N LEU A 60 32.57 11.04 -0.84
CA LEU A 60 33.58 10.97 0.22
C LEU A 60 34.87 10.27 -0.22
N VAL A 61 34.78 9.30 -1.12
CA VAL A 61 35.98 8.71 -1.76
C VAL A 61 36.67 9.76 -2.63
N ALA A 62 35.92 10.47 -3.47
CA ALA A 62 36.45 11.54 -4.31
C ALA A 62 37.07 12.67 -3.48
N LEU A 63 36.41 13.07 -2.38
CA LEU A 63 36.90 14.06 -1.42
C LEU A 63 38.28 13.66 -0.89
N GLN A 64 38.45 12.42 -0.45
CA GLN A 64 39.74 11.91 0.03
C GLN A 64 40.82 11.96 -1.06
N LEU A 65 40.50 11.50 -2.27
CA LEU A 65 41.46 11.48 -3.38
C LEU A 65 41.92 12.88 -3.77
N MET A 66 41.01 13.86 -3.78
CA MET A 66 41.32 15.23 -4.15
C MET A 66 42.03 16.00 -3.03
N LEU A 67 41.65 15.81 -1.76
CA LEU A 67 42.33 16.44 -0.63
C LEU A 67 43.79 15.98 -0.50
N ARG A 68 44.07 14.71 -0.80
CA ARG A 68 45.44 14.17 -0.83
C ARG A 68 46.36 14.81 -1.87
N ARG A 69 45.79 15.37 -2.94
CA ARG A 69 46.54 16.09 -3.98
C ARG A 69 46.87 17.53 -3.57
N ARG A 70 46.29 18.05 -2.48
CA ARG A 70 46.56 19.41 -2.02
C ARG A 70 47.84 19.49 -1.20
N THR A 71 48.58 20.58 -1.39
CA THR A 71 49.78 20.91 -0.60
C THR A 71 49.59 22.22 0.16
N PRO A 72 50.35 22.47 1.25
CA PRO A 72 50.29 23.72 2.02
C PRO A 72 50.66 24.96 1.20
N GLN A 73 51.47 24.77 0.15
CA GLN A 73 51.96 25.83 -0.75
C GLN A 73 50.93 26.20 -1.84
N GLY A 74 49.68 25.71 -1.74
CA GLY A 74 48.63 26.03 -2.70
C GLY A 74 48.57 25.12 -3.94
N GLY A 75 49.38 24.06 -4.00
CA GLY A 75 49.28 23.05 -5.06
C GLY A 75 48.00 22.21 -4.93
N GLY A 76 47.47 21.75 -6.07
CA GLY A 76 46.30 20.87 -6.14
C GLY A 76 44.97 21.58 -6.40
N PRO A 77 43.83 20.85 -6.36
CA PRO A 77 42.52 21.42 -6.69
C PRO A 77 42.02 22.41 -5.62
N SER A 78 41.42 23.52 -6.05
CA SER A 78 40.72 24.48 -5.18
C SER A 78 39.54 23.83 -4.43
N LEU A 79 39.15 24.37 -3.27
CA LEU A 79 37.98 23.89 -2.52
C LEU A 79 36.69 23.89 -3.35
N PHE A 80 36.48 24.92 -4.18
CA PHE A 80 35.32 24.99 -5.07
C PHE A 80 35.28 23.80 -6.04
N ARG A 81 36.40 23.52 -6.74
CA ARG A 81 36.52 22.34 -7.60
C ARG A 81 36.28 21.03 -6.85
N ILE A 82 36.76 20.90 -5.61
CA ILE A 82 36.48 19.72 -4.78
C ILE A 82 34.98 19.59 -4.51
N GLY A 83 34.34 20.66 -4.04
CA GLY A 83 32.90 20.69 -3.77
C GLY A 83 32.06 20.36 -5.00
N LEU A 84 32.40 20.96 -6.14
CA LEU A 84 31.73 20.69 -7.42
C LEU A 84 31.90 19.24 -7.85
N THR A 85 33.12 18.68 -7.79
CA THR A 85 33.35 17.27 -8.14
C THR A 85 32.60 16.32 -7.21
N CYS A 86 32.59 16.58 -5.89
CA CYS A 86 31.82 15.79 -4.94
C CYS A 86 30.31 15.83 -5.25
N LEU A 87 29.77 17.02 -5.56
CA LEU A 87 28.36 17.18 -5.95
C LEU A 87 28.04 16.42 -7.23
N VAL A 88 28.86 16.57 -8.27
CA VAL A 88 28.69 15.86 -9.55
C VAL A 88 28.72 14.35 -9.34
N ILE A 89 29.69 13.84 -8.57
CA ILE A 89 29.78 12.39 -8.29
C ILE A 89 28.56 11.90 -7.51
N ALA A 90 28.09 12.65 -6.51
CA ALA A 90 26.90 12.28 -5.75
C ALA A 90 25.66 12.19 -6.66
N VAL A 91 25.45 13.20 -7.53
CA VAL A 91 24.33 13.22 -8.49
C VAL A 91 24.45 12.08 -9.51
N VAL A 92 25.64 11.87 -10.08
CA VAL A 92 25.88 10.80 -11.06
C VAL A 92 25.56 9.44 -10.44
N VAL A 93 26.07 9.15 -9.24
CA VAL A 93 25.80 7.86 -8.57
C VAL A 93 24.32 7.71 -8.22
N PHE A 94 23.67 8.77 -7.73
CA PHE A 94 22.23 8.75 -7.45
C PHE A 94 21.42 8.36 -8.71
N VAL A 95 21.71 9.02 -9.84
CA VAL A 95 21.05 8.77 -11.12
C VAL A 95 21.41 7.39 -11.67
N SER A 96 22.67 6.95 -11.56
CA SER A 96 23.11 5.64 -12.02
C SER A 96 22.41 4.50 -11.29
N ILE A 97 22.24 4.59 -9.97
CA ILE A 97 21.50 3.57 -9.20
C ILE A 97 20.02 3.58 -9.59
N LYS A 98 19.42 4.76 -9.81
CA LYS A 98 18.05 4.85 -10.32
C LYS A 98 17.89 4.16 -11.67
N MET A 99 18.73 4.51 -12.64
CA MET A 99 18.71 3.90 -13.98
C MET A 99 18.97 2.40 -13.93
N LEU A 100 19.87 1.94 -13.04
CA LEU A 100 20.12 0.52 -12.84
C LEU A 100 18.88 -0.21 -12.33
N VAL A 101 18.24 0.30 -11.28
CA VAL A 101 17.03 -0.30 -10.70
C VAL A 101 15.88 -0.28 -11.71
N ASP A 102 15.62 0.86 -12.35
CA ASP A 102 14.56 1.00 -13.34
C ASP A 102 14.82 0.07 -14.54
N GLY A 103 16.07 -0.02 -14.99
CA GLY A 103 16.50 -0.95 -16.04
C GLY A 103 16.31 -2.41 -15.62
N LEU A 104 16.66 -2.77 -14.39
CA LEU A 104 16.47 -4.12 -13.84
C LEU A 104 15.00 -4.48 -13.73
N VAL A 105 14.09 -3.55 -13.43
CA VAL A 105 12.64 -3.81 -13.33
C VAL A 105 11.99 -3.84 -14.72
N ASN A 106 12.32 -2.88 -15.59
CA ASN A 106 11.68 -2.73 -16.90
C ASN A 106 12.11 -3.79 -17.94
N SER A 107 13.28 -4.39 -17.75
CA SER A 107 13.77 -5.52 -18.55
C SER A 107 13.10 -6.85 -18.20
N ARG A 108 12.33 -6.93 -17.11
CA ARG A 108 11.66 -8.17 -16.70
C ARG A 108 10.44 -8.44 -17.57
N ASP A 109 10.37 -9.69 -18.00
CA ASP A 109 9.27 -10.23 -18.78
C ASP A 109 8.02 -10.45 -17.93
N ALA A 110 6.95 -10.90 -18.59
CA ALA A 110 5.66 -11.09 -17.96
C ALA A 110 5.66 -12.25 -16.95
N GLU A 111 6.51 -13.27 -17.18
CA GLU A 111 6.64 -14.42 -16.27
C GLU A 111 7.28 -13.99 -14.95
N PHE A 112 8.39 -13.24 -15.00
CA PHE A 112 9.02 -12.70 -13.81
C PHE A 112 8.06 -11.82 -13.00
N ARG A 113 7.31 -10.94 -13.66
CA ARG A 113 6.32 -10.07 -13.00
C ARG A 113 5.23 -10.86 -12.29
N ARG A 114 4.75 -11.94 -12.92
CA ARG A 114 3.77 -12.86 -12.33
C ARG A 114 4.33 -13.59 -11.10
N THR A 115 5.54 -14.13 -11.20
CA THR A 115 6.19 -14.81 -10.07
C THR A 115 6.44 -13.84 -8.93
N ALA A 116 6.96 -12.65 -9.21
CA ALA A 116 7.17 -11.60 -8.22
C ALA A 116 5.86 -11.22 -7.50
N TYR A 117 4.76 -11.11 -8.22
CA TYR A 117 3.43 -10.83 -7.65
C TYR A 117 3.00 -11.89 -6.62
N ASN A 118 3.22 -13.18 -6.93
CA ASN A 118 2.94 -14.28 -5.99
C ASN A 118 3.98 -14.35 -4.84
N SER A 119 5.26 -14.07 -5.10
CA SER A 119 6.31 -14.06 -4.08
C SER A 119 6.11 -12.96 -3.03
N VAL A 120 5.63 -11.78 -3.44
CA VAL A 120 5.31 -10.67 -2.51
C VAL A 120 4.11 -11.03 -1.63
N LEU A 121 3.10 -11.74 -2.16
CA LEU A 121 1.99 -12.25 -1.34
C LEU A 121 2.51 -13.17 -0.23
N LEU A 122 3.38 -14.12 -0.58
CA LEU A 122 4.00 -15.03 0.40
C LEU A 122 4.77 -14.25 1.47
N GLN A 123 5.63 -13.33 1.06
CA GLN A 123 6.42 -12.51 1.98
C GLN A 123 5.51 -11.82 3.01
N ARG A 124 4.43 -11.18 2.57
CA ARG A 124 3.47 -10.49 3.46
C ARG A 124 2.79 -11.46 4.43
N SER A 125 2.48 -12.67 4.00
CA SER A 125 1.92 -13.70 4.88
C SER A 125 2.92 -14.20 5.94
N LEU A 126 4.22 -14.26 5.61
CA LEU A 126 5.29 -14.62 6.54
C LEU A 126 5.55 -13.53 7.58
N VAL A 127 5.63 -12.27 7.14
CA VAL A 127 5.79 -11.11 8.04
C VAL A 127 4.67 -11.07 9.07
N GLY A 128 3.44 -11.41 8.67
CA GLY A 128 2.29 -11.48 9.56
C GLY A 128 2.28 -12.64 10.56
N GLY A 129 3.25 -13.57 10.50
CA GLY A 129 3.33 -14.75 11.37
C GLY A 129 2.24 -15.79 11.13
N ARG A 130 1.58 -15.76 9.96
CA ARG A 130 0.37 -16.55 9.66
C ARG A 130 0.63 -17.76 8.79
N LEU A 131 1.84 -17.86 8.24
CA LEU A 131 2.32 -19.04 7.54
C LEU A 131 3.58 -19.53 8.25
N ALA A 132 3.54 -20.73 8.82
CA ALA A 132 4.75 -21.45 9.16
C ALA A 132 5.28 -22.08 7.88
N LEU A 133 6.52 -21.78 7.51
CA LEU A 133 7.20 -22.48 6.43
C LEU A 133 7.94 -23.66 7.03
N ASP A 134 7.54 -24.86 6.62
CA ASP A 134 8.29 -26.07 6.92
C ASP A 134 9.76 -25.91 6.48
N GLY A 135 10.69 -26.26 7.37
CA GLY A 135 12.12 -26.20 7.10
C GLY A 135 12.79 -24.83 7.32
N LEU A 136 12.08 -23.78 7.77
CA LEU A 136 12.74 -22.52 8.16
C LEU A 136 13.30 -22.61 9.59
N VAL A 137 12.47 -22.36 10.61
CA VAL A 137 12.83 -22.48 12.03
C VAL A 137 11.52 -22.70 12.80
N ASP A 138 11.53 -23.57 13.81
CA ASP A 138 10.34 -23.90 14.63
C ASP A 138 9.81 -22.74 15.49
N ASP A 139 10.50 -21.60 15.49
CA ASP A 139 10.24 -20.42 16.31
C ASP A 139 9.72 -19.26 15.45
N PRO A 140 8.40 -19.00 15.41
CA PRO A 140 7.83 -17.92 14.62
C PRO A 140 8.31 -16.52 15.03
N ALA A 141 8.83 -16.35 16.26
CA ALA A 141 9.32 -15.06 16.73
C ALA A 141 10.63 -14.63 16.04
N ILE A 142 11.31 -15.55 15.34
CA ILE A 142 12.55 -15.26 14.62
C ILE A 142 12.35 -14.21 13.52
N PHE A 143 11.17 -14.14 12.91
CA PHE A 143 10.86 -13.14 11.87
C PHE A 143 10.78 -11.72 12.40
N ALA A 144 10.56 -11.54 13.71
CA ALA A 144 10.64 -10.24 14.35
C ALA A 144 12.10 -9.86 14.69
N GLN A 145 13.02 -10.83 14.72
CA GLN A 145 14.46 -10.61 14.95
C GLN A 145 15.13 -10.06 13.68
N PRO A 146 16.28 -9.37 13.80
CA PRO A 146 16.95 -8.74 12.65
C PRO A 146 17.30 -9.72 11.52
N GLU A 147 17.78 -10.91 11.84
CA GLU A 147 18.11 -11.96 10.88
C GLU A 147 16.87 -12.42 10.10
N GLY A 148 15.74 -12.56 10.79
CA GLY A 148 14.48 -12.95 10.18
C GLY A 148 13.92 -11.85 9.26
N LYS A 149 13.99 -10.59 9.68
CA LYS A 149 13.65 -9.44 8.82
C LYS A 149 14.55 -9.37 7.58
N ALA A 150 15.85 -9.63 7.73
CA ALA A 150 16.80 -9.64 6.63
C ALA A 150 16.48 -10.75 5.63
N PHE A 151 16.09 -11.91 6.13
CA PHE A 151 15.61 -12.98 5.27
C PHE A 151 14.30 -12.62 4.58
N LEU A 152 13.31 -12.08 5.28
CA LEU A 152 12.05 -11.64 4.68
C LEU A 152 12.27 -10.58 3.61
N ALA A 153 13.26 -9.72 3.78
CA ALA A 153 13.67 -8.74 2.79
C ALA A 153 14.25 -9.35 1.52
N LEU A 154 15.00 -10.44 1.66
CA LEU A 154 15.60 -11.16 0.54
C LEU A 154 14.66 -12.24 -0.03
N PHE A 155 13.62 -12.61 0.71
CA PHE A 155 12.76 -13.74 0.41
C PHE A 155 12.11 -13.64 -0.97
N PRO A 156 11.48 -12.52 -1.40
CA PRO A 156 10.90 -12.44 -2.73
C PRO A 156 11.92 -12.70 -3.83
N PHE A 157 13.14 -12.19 -3.68
CA PHE A 157 14.20 -12.35 -4.68
C PHE A 157 14.67 -13.79 -4.77
N LEU A 158 14.86 -14.44 -3.62
CA LEU A 158 15.21 -15.85 -3.54
C LEU A 158 14.05 -16.74 -4.04
N ALA A 159 12.81 -16.36 -3.74
CA ALA A 159 11.60 -17.10 -4.09
C ALA A 159 11.33 -17.08 -5.60
N VAL A 160 11.63 -15.98 -6.29
CA VAL A 160 11.53 -15.92 -7.76
C VAL A 160 12.52 -16.86 -8.45
N SER A 161 13.61 -17.24 -7.77
CA SER A 161 14.55 -18.24 -8.28
C SER A 161 14.07 -19.69 -8.08
N VAL A 162 12.90 -19.89 -7.46
CA VAL A 162 12.33 -21.22 -7.22
C VAL A 162 11.46 -21.63 -8.39
N ASP A 163 11.86 -22.69 -9.09
CA ASP A 163 11.03 -23.28 -10.13
C ASP A 163 9.67 -23.68 -9.56
N ARG A 164 8.62 -23.25 -10.26
CA ARG A 164 7.22 -23.58 -9.95
C ARG A 164 6.80 -23.21 -8.53
N LEU A 165 7.24 -22.06 -8.03
CA LEU A 165 6.76 -21.49 -6.76
C LEU A 165 5.23 -21.51 -6.68
N ASP A 166 4.55 -21.14 -7.77
CA ASP A 166 3.10 -21.16 -7.88
C ASP A 166 2.48 -22.54 -7.59
N ASP A 167 3.09 -23.62 -8.07
CA ASP A 167 2.60 -24.98 -7.85
C ASP A 167 2.75 -25.36 -6.37
N ARG A 168 3.86 -24.94 -5.75
CA ARG A 168 4.14 -25.22 -4.33
C ARG A 168 3.19 -24.50 -3.39
N ILE A 169 2.69 -23.33 -3.77
CA ILE A 169 1.79 -22.52 -2.92
C ILE A 169 0.32 -22.67 -3.27
N LYS A 170 -0.01 -23.40 -4.34
CA LYS A 170 -1.38 -23.56 -4.86
C LYS A 170 -2.37 -24.03 -3.78
N GLY A 171 -1.94 -24.93 -2.89
CA GLY A 171 -2.77 -25.47 -1.82
C GLY A 171 -3.05 -24.50 -0.67
N VAL A 172 -2.17 -23.51 -0.45
CA VAL A 172 -2.28 -22.55 0.66
C VAL A 172 -2.68 -21.14 0.21
N LYS A 173 -2.76 -20.90 -1.10
CA LYS A 173 -2.98 -19.56 -1.70
C LYS A 173 -4.22 -18.84 -1.14
N ASP A 174 -5.34 -19.55 -0.96
CA ASP A 174 -6.55 -18.94 -0.37
C ASP A 174 -6.31 -18.43 1.06
N GLN A 175 -5.58 -19.21 1.87
CA GLN A 175 -5.23 -18.83 3.25
C GLN A 175 -4.30 -17.61 3.27
N LEU A 176 -3.37 -17.51 2.31
CA LEU A 176 -2.46 -16.36 2.17
C LEU A 176 -3.24 -15.08 1.80
N ILE A 177 -4.14 -15.18 0.83
CA ILE A 177 -4.98 -14.06 0.38
C ILE A 177 -5.90 -13.63 1.53
N GLU A 178 -6.53 -14.58 2.21
CA GLU A 178 -7.37 -14.33 3.37
C GLU A 178 -6.61 -13.57 4.47
N ALA A 179 -5.42 -14.05 4.82
CA ALA A 179 -4.55 -13.39 5.78
C ALA A 179 -4.25 -11.94 5.36
N ALA A 180 -3.89 -11.72 4.10
CA ALA A 180 -3.64 -10.37 3.57
C ALA A 180 -4.87 -9.46 3.71
N ILE A 181 -6.07 -9.93 3.32
CA ILE A 181 -7.33 -9.17 3.41
C ILE A 181 -7.64 -8.77 4.86
N ARG A 182 -7.54 -9.72 5.79
CA ARG A 182 -7.85 -9.47 7.21
C ARG A 182 -6.93 -8.41 7.82
N HIS A 183 -5.68 -8.35 7.38
CA HIS A 183 -4.72 -7.34 7.84
C HIS A 183 -4.99 -5.95 7.24
N GLU A 184 -5.19 -5.87 5.93
CA GLU A 184 -5.48 -4.60 5.24
C GLU A 184 -6.76 -3.92 5.77
N GLY A 185 -7.77 -4.70 6.15
CA GLY A 185 -9.08 -4.20 6.58
C GLY A 185 -9.21 -3.80 8.06
N LYS A 186 -8.13 -3.78 8.86
CA LYS A 186 -8.18 -3.66 10.34
C LYS A 186 -9.07 -4.73 11.00
N GLY A 187 -9.17 -5.91 10.39
CA GLY A 187 -9.99 -7.01 10.86
C GLY A 187 -11.50 -6.73 10.89
N ALA A 188 -12.21 -7.48 11.73
CA ALA A 188 -13.67 -7.38 11.86
C ALA A 188 -14.14 -6.01 12.35
N GLN A 189 -13.34 -5.32 13.19
CA GLN A 189 -13.68 -4.00 13.71
C GLN A 189 -13.68 -2.94 12.62
N GLY A 190 -12.64 -2.89 11.78
CA GLY A 190 -12.60 -1.94 10.66
C GLY A 190 -13.75 -2.14 9.67
N TYR A 191 -14.11 -3.41 9.43
CA TYR A 191 -15.28 -3.74 8.62
C TYR A 191 -16.61 -3.31 9.30
N TYR A 192 -16.72 -3.46 10.62
CA TYR A 192 -17.87 -2.99 11.39
C TYR A 192 -18.05 -1.46 11.29
N ASP A 193 -16.96 -0.69 11.41
CA ASP A 193 -17.01 0.76 11.28
C ASP A 193 -17.52 1.18 9.88
N GLY A 194 -17.11 0.46 8.83
CA GLY A 194 -17.64 0.62 7.47
C GLY A 194 -19.11 0.25 7.35
N TYR A 195 -19.52 -0.85 7.96
CA TYR A 195 -20.92 -1.29 8.03
C TYR A 195 -21.81 -0.22 8.67
N VAL A 196 -21.42 0.35 9.81
CA VAL A 196 -22.19 1.39 10.50
C VAL A 196 -22.42 2.60 9.59
N LYS A 197 -21.39 3.05 8.87
CA LYS A 197 -21.50 4.18 7.93
C LYS A 197 -22.47 3.88 6.78
N VAL A 198 -22.41 2.67 6.22
CA VAL A 198 -23.33 2.25 5.15
C VAL A 198 -24.78 2.18 5.66
N MET A 199 -24.99 1.68 6.88
CA MET A 199 -26.32 1.61 7.48
C MET A 199 -26.87 2.99 7.84
N GLN A 200 -26.03 3.92 8.31
CA GLN A 200 -26.41 5.32 8.52
C GLN A 200 -26.87 5.97 7.20
N GLY A 201 -26.09 5.84 6.13
CA GLY A 201 -26.49 6.37 4.82
C GLY A 201 -27.76 5.72 4.26
N THR A 202 -28.01 4.45 4.59
CA THR A 202 -29.26 3.76 4.24
C THR A 202 -30.44 4.30 5.03
N HIS A 203 -30.25 4.59 6.31
CA HIS A 203 -31.25 5.24 7.15
C HIS A 203 -31.59 6.65 6.65
N ASP A 204 -30.61 7.45 6.28
CA ASP A 204 -30.83 8.80 5.71
C ASP A 204 -31.64 8.75 4.41
N ASN A 205 -31.37 7.76 3.56
CA ASN A 205 -32.15 7.52 2.35
C ASN A 205 -33.58 7.09 2.67
N TRP A 206 -33.77 6.24 3.69
CA TRP A 206 -35.11 5.90 4.17
C TRP A 206 -35.85 7.11 4.72
N GLN A 207 -35.20 8.02 5.46
CA GLN A 207 -35.86 9.23 5.97
C GLN A 207 -36.39 10.11 4.83
N LYS A 208 -35.67 10.21 3.71
CA LYS A 208 -36.14 10.91 2.52
C LYS A 208 -37.33 10.19 1.88
N TYR A 209 -37.28 8.87 1.81
CA TYR A 209 -38.37 8.03 1.32
C TYR A 209 -39.62 8.11 2.21
N ALA A 210 -39.47 8.12 3.53
CA ALA A 210 -40.55 8.15 4.52
C ALA A 210 -41.34 9.47 4.48
N ARG A 211 -40.74 10.54 3.92
CA ARG A 211 -41.42 11.82 3.68
C ARG A 211 -42.34 11.81 2.46
N ILE A 212 -42.32 10.75 1.65
CA ILE A 212 -43.21 10.63 0.49
C ILE A 212 -44.64 10.36 0.99
N PRO A 213 -45.61 11.25 0.73
CA PRO A 213 -46.94 11.09 1.28
C PRO A 213 -47.65 9.87 0.69
N THR A 214 -48.30 9.10 1.56
CA THR A 214 -49.16 7.94 1.25
C THR A 214 -50.64 8.32 1.25
N ALA A 215 -51.48 7.53 0.58
CA ALA A 215 -52.92 7.73 0.64
C ALA A 215 -53.43 7.56 2.07
N SER A 216 -54.00 8.62 2.64
CA SER A 216 -54.67 8.61 3.94
C SER A 216 -56.05 9.25 3.85
N ASP A 217 -56.96 8.84 4.73
CA ASP A 217 -58.33 9.35 4.80
C ASP A 217 -58.35 10.83 5.18
N GLU A 218 -57.50 11.26 6.13
CA GLU A 218 -57.35 12.68 6.45
C GLU A 218 -56.82 13.52 5.28
N GLY A 219 -55.88 12.98 4.51
CA GLY A 219 -55.34 13.65 3.32
C GLY A 219 -56.39 13.74 2.22
N LEU A 220 -57.21 12.70 2.07
CA LEU A 220 -58.35 12.68 1.16
C LEU A 220 -59.38 13.74 1.55
N LEU A 221 -59.78 13.80 2.83
CA LEU A 221 -60.73 14.79 3.34
C LEU A 221 -60.22 16.21 3.09
N ARG A 222 -58.95 16.49 3.42
CA ARG A 222 -58.31 17.79 3.16
C ARG A 222 -58.32 18.15 1.68
N GLU A 223 -58.04 17.21 0.78
CA GLU A 223 -58.04 17.45 -0.66
C GLU A 223 -59.46 17.64 -1.20
N GLN A 224 -60.44 16.87 -0.72
CA GLN A 224 -61.86 17.03 -1.06
C GLN A 224 -62.38 18.41 -0.62
N ASP A 225 -62.12 18.83 0.62
CA ASP A 225 -62.54 20.12 1.14
C ASP A 225 -61.86 21.28 0.41
N LYS A 226 -60.56 21.16 0.13
CA LYS A 226 -59.83 22.14 -0.67
C LYS A 226 -60.43 22.28 -2.07
N ALA A 227 -60.64 21.16 -2.77
CA ALA A 227 -61.20 21.14 -4.12
C ALA A 227 -62.62 21.71 -4.16
N TRP A 228 -63.46 21.39 -3.16
CA TRP A 228 -64.81 21.92 -3.04
C TRP A 228 -64.81 23.43 -2.77
N ASN A 229 -63.98 23.89 -1.83
CA ASN A 229 -63.84 25.32 -1.53
C ASN A 229 -63.28 26.13 -2.70
N GLU A 230 -62.40 25.55 -3.52
CA GLU A 230 -61.93 26.16 -4.77
C GLU A 230 -63.05 26.26 -5.82
N TYR A 231 -63.86 25.20 -5.94
CA TYR A 231 -65.05 25.20 -6.79
C TYR A 231 -66.06 26.27 -6.38
N LEU A 232 -66.41 26.35 -5.09
CA LEU A 232 -67.31 27.37 -4.53
C LEU A 232 -66.78 28.79 -4.78
N ARG A 233 -65.49 29.03 -4.53
CA ARG A 233 -64.83 30.32 -4.84
C ARG A 233 -64.86 30.64 -6.33
N SER A 234 -64.84 29.64 -7.20
CA SER A 234 -64.89 29.86 -8.65
C SER A 234 -66.29 30.27 -9.13
N LEU A 235 -67.34 29.76 -8.48
CA LEU A 235 -68.73 30.12 -8.74
C LEU A 235 -69.07 31.51 -8.17
N SER A 236 -68.61 31.81 -6.96
CA SER A 236 -68.90 33.09 -6.30
C SER A 236 -68.35 34.30 -7.05
N ARG A 237 -67.25 34.14 -7.80
CA ARG A 237 -66.73 35.16 -8.74
C ARG A 237 -67.74 35.60 -9.80
N HIS A 238 -68.73 34.76 -10.09
CA HIS A 238 -69.81 35.02 -11.03
C HIS A 238 -71.15 35.26 -10.31
N GLY A 239 -71.15 35.40 -8.99
CA GLY A 239 -72.36 35.55 -8.17
C GLY A 239 -73.21 34.27 -8.09
N TRP A 240 -72.64 33.10 -8.37
CA TRP A 240 -73.38 31.82 -8.34
C TRP A 240 -73.06 31.01 -7.09
N THR A 241 -74.04 30.22 -6.65
CA THR A 241 -73.89 29.08 -5.75
C THR A 241 -74.12 27.79 -6.55
N PRO A 242 -73.78 26.60 -6.00
CA PRO A 242 -74.03 25.32 -6.66
C PRO A 242 -75.47 25.14 -7.18
N SER A 243 -76.47 25.64 -6.43
CA SER A 243 -77.89 25.54 -6.80
C SER A 243 -78.39 26.66 -7.71
N THR A 244 -77.66 27.77 -7.86
CA THR A 244 -78.09 28.93 -8.66
C THR A 244 -77.38 29.07 -10.01
N VAL A 245 -76.65 28.03 -10.45
CA VAL A 245 -75.98 28.05 -11.75
C VAL A 245 -77.01 28.10 -12.90
N PRO A 246 -76.99 29.13 -13.76
CA PRO A 246 -77.94 29.25 -14.87
C PRO A 246 -77.88 28.06 -15.83
N ALA A 247 -79.03 27.61 -16.32
CA ALA A 247 -79.15 26.41 -17.18
C ALA A 247 -78.24 26.46 -18.42
N ASN A 248 -78.13 27.64 -19.07
CA ASN A 248 -77.27 27.87 -20.23
C ASN A 248 -75.76 27.86 -19.91
N ARG A 249 -75.36 27.93 -18.64
CA ARG A 249 -73.96 27.93 -18.19
C ARG A 249 -73.52 26.62 -17.54
N ARG A 250 -74.45 25.72 -17.20
CA ARG A 250 -74.16 24.42 -16.55
C ARG A 250 -73.11 23.62 -17.31
N GLY A 251 -73.26 23.46 -18.63
CA GLY A 251 -72.29 22.71 -19.45
C GLY A 251 -70.86 23.28 -19.39
N ALA A 252 -70.70 24.61 -19.34
CA ALA A 252 -69.39 25.24 -19.22
C ALA A 252 -68.77 25.04 -17.83
N VAL A 253 -69.59 25.05 -16.76
CA VAL A 253 -69.16 24.76 -15.39
C VAL A 253 -68.69 23.31 -15.29
N VAL A 254 -69.48 22.34 -15.78
CA VAL A 254 -69.12 20.93 -15.80
C VAL A 254 -67.83 20.71 -16.61
N ALA A 255 -67.73 21.29 -17.81
CA ALA A 255 -66.52 21.18 -18.63
C ALA A 255 -65.27 21.74 -17.94
N LYS A 256 -65.41 22.79 -17.12
CA LYS A 256 -64.31 23.35 -16.32
C LYS A 256 -63.92 22.42 -15.17
N VAL A 257 -64.90 21.92 -14.40
CA VAL A 257 -64.67 20.99 -13.28
C VAL A 257 -64.04 19.68 -13.76
N ARG A 258 -64.44 19.17 -14.93
CA ARG A 258 -63.86 17.97 -15.55
C ARG A 258 -62.35 18.07 -15.84
N LYS A 259 -61.77 19.28 -15.90
CA LYS A 259 -60.32 19.47 -16.00
C LYS A 259 -59.57 19.16 -14.69
N SER A 260 -60.26 19.25 -13.56
CA SER A 260 -59.68 19.07 -12.21
C SER A 260 -60.22 17.84 -11.48
N ALA A 261 -61.44 17.39 -11.73
CA ALA A 261 -62.01 16.18 -11.13
C ALA A 261 -62.80 15.41 -12.19
N PRO A 262 -62.66 14.07 -12.29
CA PRO A 262 -63.30 13.25 -13.31
C PRO A 262 -64.82 13.05 -13.06
N VAL A 263 -65.58 14.12 -12.90
CA VAL A 263 -67.05 14.06 -12.75
C VAL A 263 -67.75 13.64 -14.06
N PRO A 264 -68.95 13.03 -14.00
CA PRO A 264 -69.75 12.69 -15.17
C PRO A 264 -70.07 13.89 -16.08
N PRO A 265 -70.31 13.69 -17.39
CA PRO A 265 -70.65 14.77 -18.33
C PRO A 265 -71.95 15.51 -18.01
N ASP A 266 -72.87 14.85 -17.31
CA ASP A 266 -74.19 15.29 -16.87
C ASP A 266 -74.26 15.63 -15.38
N TRP A 267 -73.11 15.73 -14.71
CA TRP A 267 -73.01 16.07 -13.29
C TRP A 267 -73.76 17.37 -12.95
N ASP A 268 -74.62 17.31 -11.93
CA ASP A 268 -75.32 18.48 -11.40
C ASP A 268 -74.33 19.35 -10.59
N PRO A 269 -74.18 20.64 -10.90
CA PRO A 269 -73.35 21.56 -10.11
C PRO A 269 -73.62 21.58 -8.60
N ALA A 270 -74.80 21.15 -8.15
CA ALA A 270 -75.18 21.04 -6.74
C ALA A 270 -74.87 19.68 -6.08
N ASP A 271 -74.49 18.66 -6.86
CA ASP A 271 -74.19 17.31 -6.35
C ASP A 271 -72.76 17.24 -5.79
N GLU A 272 -72.63 17.61 -4.52
CA GLU A 272 -71.37 17.55 -3.78
C GLU A 272 -70.85 16.11 -3.62
N ALA A 273 -71.74 15.12 -3.48
CA ALA A 273 -71.35 13.73 -3.22
C ALA A 273 -70.58 13.15 -4.43
N THR A 274 -71.15 13.26 -5.62
CA THR A 274 -70.50 12.81 -6.87
C THR A 274 -69.20 13.57 -7.15
N PHE A 275 -69.13 14.86 -6.81
CA PHE A 275 -67.88 15.62 -6.91
C PHE A 275 -66.79 15.08 -5.99
N ARG A 276 -67.13 14.82 -4.71
CA ARG A 276 -66.18 14.30 -3.72
C ARG A 276 -65.67 12.91 -4.09
N GLU A 277 -66.52 12.04 -4.64
CA GLU A 277 -66.12 10.75 -5.19
C GLU A 277 -65.14 10.89 -6.37
N ALA A 278 -65.40 11.83 -7.29
CA ALA A 278 -64.48 12.08 -8.41
C ALA A 278 -63.10 12.60 -7.92
N VAL A 279 -63.08 13.48 -6.93
CA VAL A 279 -61.83 13.95 -6.29
C VAL A 279 -61.10 12.79 -5.61
N GLU A 280 -61.82 11.88 -4.96
CA GLU A 280 -61.25 10.68 -4.37
C GLU A 280 -60.57 9.79 -5.40
N GLN A 281 -61.22 9.52 -6.53
CA GLN A 281 -60.64 8.72 -7.62
C GLN A 281 -59.33 9.34 -8.11
N ARG A 282 -59.29 10.66 -8.30
CA ARG A 282 -58.08 11.39 -8.69
C ARG A 282 -57.00 11.31 -7.60
N TYR A 283 -57.37 11.54 -6.34
CA TYR A 283 -56.45 11.49 -5.20
C TYR A 283 -55.82 10.10 -5.07
N ARG A 284 -56.63 9.04 -5.01
CA ARG A 284 -56.13 7.65 -4.94
C ARG A 284 -55.23 7.30 -6.12
N LYS A 285 -55.54 7.78 -7.34
CA LYS A 285 -54.69 7.59 -8.53
C LYS A 285 -53.35 8.33 -8.40
N ALA A 286 -53.35 9.57 -7.93
CA ALA A 286 -52.15 10.40 -7.73
C ALA A 286 -51.28 9.94 -6.54
N MET A 287 -51.90 9.30 -5.56
CA MET A 287 -51.27 8.73 -4.37
C MET A 287 -50.96 7.23 -4.53
N SER A 288 -51.21 6.66 -5.72
CA SER A 288 -51.01 5.24 -5.95
C SER A 288 -49.53 4.85 -5.82
N GLY A 289 -49.28 3.66 -5.30
CA GLY A 289 -47.93 3.17 -5.02
C GLY A 289 -47.00 3.21 -6.23
N SER A 290 -47.53 3.03 -7.45
CA SER A 290 -46.77 3.06 -8.70
C SER A 290 -46.42 4.48 -9.17
N ALA A 291 -47.25 5.48 -8.85
CA ALA A 291 -47.02 6.88 -9.23
C ALA A 291 -45.92 7.53 -8.38
N ARG A 292 -45.75 7.09 -7.13
CA ARG A 292 -44.80 7.65 -6.16
C ARG A 292 -43.69 6.68 -5.73
N ALA A 293 -43.56 5.54 -6.42
CA ALA A 293 -42.51 4.58 -6.13
C ALA A 293 -41.13 5.18 -6.36
N VAL A 294 -40.20 4.91 -5.44
CA VAL A 294 -38.78 5.18 -5.62
C VAL A 294 -38.09 3.96 -6.21
N THR A 295 -37.06 4.16 -7.02
CA THR A 295 -36.25 3.05 -7.54
C THR A 295 -34.97 2.93 -6.71
N VAL A 296 -34.78 1.79 -6.04
CA VAL A 296 -33.58 1.49 -5.25
C VAL A 296 -33.02 0.14 -5.70
N GLY A 297 -31.74 0.08 -6.06
CA GLY A 297 -31.10 -1.15 -6.57
C GLY A 297 -31.76 -1.78 -7.80
N GLY A 298 -32.55 -1.01 -8.56
CA GLY A 298 -33.33 -1.49 -9.71
C GLY A 298 -34.74 -1.99 -9.37
N GLU A 299 -35.16 -1.94 -8.10
CA GLU A 299 -36.51 -2.29 -7.66
C GLU A 299 -37.34 -1.03 -7.44
N ARG A 300 -38.60 -1.02 -7.90
CA ARG A 300 -39.57 0.03 -7.58
C ARG A 300 -40.25 -0.26 -6.24
N ILE A 301 -40.10 0.65 -5.28
CA ILE A 301 -40.60 0.53 -3.92
C ILE A 301 -41.67 1.60 -3.69
N ALA A 302 -42.91 1.16 -3.47
CA ALA A 302 -44.03 2.05 -3.13
C ALA A 302 -43.79 2.73 -1.77
N PRO A 303 -44.29 3.96 -1.54
CA PRO A 303 -44.15 4.66 -0.26
C PRO A 303 -44.91 3.97 0.89
N GLY A 304 -44.54 4.29 2.13
CA GLY A 304 -45.24 3.84 3.34
C GLY A 304 -44.60 2.67 4.09
N LEU A 305 -43.43 2.19 3.68
CA LEU A 305 -42.70 1.17 4.44
C LEU A 305 -41.99 1.80 5.64
N ASP A 306 -42.09 1.13 6.79
CA ASP A 306 -41.21 1.41 7.92
C ASP A 306 -39.76 1.02 7.60
N TYR A 307 -38.83 1.40 8.47
CA TYR A 307 -37.41 1.18 8.20
C TYR A 307 -37.03 -0.30 8.04
N PRO A 308 -37.52 -1.24 8.89
CA PRO A 308 -37.30 -2.67 8.70
C PRO A 308 -37.83 -3.21 7.37
N ALA A 309 -39.06 -2.89 6.99
CA ALA A 309 -39.64 -3.37 5.73
C ALA A 309 -38.94 -2.75 4.51
N PHE A 310 -38.47 -1.50 4.61
CA PHE A 310 -37.68 -0.87 3.57
C PHE A 310 -36.33 -1.56 3.38
N VAL A 311 -35.59 -1.83 4.45
CA VAL A 311 -34.28 -2.49 4.36
C VAL A 311 -34.41 -3.94 3.89
N ALA A 312 -35.52 -4.61 4.17
CA ALA A 312 -35.80 -5.97 3.69
C ALA A 312 -36.03 -6.06 2.16
N ARG A 313 -36.22 -4.94 1.45
CA ARG A 313 -36.48 -4.96 0.00
C ARG A 313 -35.28 -5.51 -0.79
N PRO A 314 -35.49 -6.39 -1.78
CA PRO A 314 -34.42 -6.97 -2.61
C PRO A 314 -33.45 -5.95 -3.23
N GLY A 315 -33.96 -4.83 -3.71
CA GLY A 315 -33.18 -3.74 -4.30
C GLY A 315 -32.31 -3.01 -3.28
N VAL A 316 -32.84 -2.77 -2.07
CA VAL A 316 -32.07 -2.18 -0.95
C VAL A 316 -30.98 -3.15 -0.50
N GLN A 317 -31.31 -4.44 -0.33
CA GLN A 317 -30.33 -5.49 0.00
C GLN A 317 -29.25 -5.62 -1.08
N LYS A 318 -29.59 -5.48 -2.36
CA LYS A 318 -28.62 -5.49 -3.47
C LYS A 318 -27.66 -4.31 -3.38
N GLU A 319 -28.16 -3.11 -3.08
CA GLU A 319 -27.32 -1.92 -2.88
C GLU A 319 -26.41 -2.07 -1.66
N LEU A 320 -26.95 -2.55 -0.53
CA LEU A 320 -26.18 -2.83 0.68
C LEU A 320 -25.06 -3.84 0.41
N ARG A 321 -25.34 -4.95 -0.27
CA ARG A 321 -24.31 -5.92 -0.66
C ARG A 321 -23.23 -5.30 -1.53
N GLY A 322 -23.61 -4.46 -2.50
CA GLY A 322 -22.67 -3.76 -3.37
C GLY A 322 -21.75 -2.83 -2.60
N LYS A 323 -22.31 -2.02 -1.69
CA LYS A 323 -21.55 -1.09 -0.83
C LYS A 323 -20.65 -1.81 0.19
N LEU A 324 -21.08 -2.96 0.68
CA LEU A 324 -20.35 -3.76 1.67
C LEU A 324 -19.42 -4.81 1.02
N GLY A 325 -19.40 -4.94 -0.31
CA GLY A 325 -18.57 -5.92 -1.00
C GLY A 325 -18.93 -7.39 -0.71
N LEU A 326 -20.20 -7.66 -0.41
CA LEU A 326 -20.72 -8.97 -0.03
C LEU A 326 -21.11 -9.81 -1.27
N PRO A 327 -21.12 -11.16 -1.15
CA PRO A 327 -21.59 -12.02 -2.22
C PRO A 327 -23.10 -11.88 -2.44
N GLY A 328 -23.59 -12.20 -3.65
CA GLY A 328 -24.99 -11.96 -4.05
C GLY A 328 -26.07 -12.58 -3.17
N GLY A 329 -25.77 -13.68 -2.46
CA GLY A 329 -26.68 -14.35 -1.54
C GLY A 329 -26.64 -13.84 -0.09
N ALA A 330 -25.77 -12.88 0.24
CA ALA A 330 -25.67 -12.35 1.60
C ALA A 330 -26.89 -11.50 1.96
N GLN A 331 -27.34 -11.63 3.22
CA GLN A 331 -28.38 -10.79 3.80
C GLN A 331 -27.77 -9.87 4.84
N VAL A 332 -28.06 -8.57 4.71
CA VAL A 332 -27.60 -7.53 5.62
C VAL A 332 -28.74 -7.23 6.59
N ALA A 333 -28.52 -7.54 7.87
CA ALA A 333 -29.47 -7.26 8.93
C ALA A 333 -29.44 -5.77 9.29
N LEU A 334 -30.52 -5.27 9.91
CA LEU A 334 -30.54 -3.91 10.48
C LEU A 334 -29.58 -3.77 11.65
N SER A 335 -29.53 -4.81 12.47
CA SER A 335 -28.66 -4.96 13.62
C SER A 335 -28.34 -6.44 13.79
N TYR A 336 -27.21 -6.71 14.44
CA TYR A 336 -26.77 -8.06 14.76
C TYR A 336 -26.87 -8.25 16.26
N ALA A 337 -27.46 -9.37 16.71
CA ALA A 337 -27.73 -9.59 18.13
C ALA A 337 -26.46 -9.92 18.92
N SER A 338 -25.40 -10.35 18.22
CA SER A 338 -24.10 -10.61 18.83
C SER A 338 -22.94 -10.33 17.88
N PRO A 339 -21.73 -10.13 18.41
CA PRO A 339 -20.50 -10.07 17.61
C PRO A 339 -20.31 -11.32 16.74
N ARG A 340 -20.76 -12.50 17.19
CA ARG A 340 -20.66 -13.75 16.42
C ARG A 340 -21.51 -13.72 15.16
N GLU A 341 -22.71 -13.15 15.23
CA GLU A 341 -23.59 -13.04 14.06
C GLU A 341 -23.04 -12.04 13.04
N PHE A 342 -22.55 -10.88 13.51
CA PHE A 342 -21.86 -9.93 12.64
C PHE A 342 -20.61 -10.57 12.02
N ASN A 343 -19.88 -11.37 12.79
CA ASN A 343 -18.70 -12.06 12.26
C ASN A 343 -19.06 -12.97 11.08
N ARG A 344 -20.24 -13.61 11.04
CA ARG A 344 -20.66 -14.38 9.85
C ARG A 344 -20.77 -13.52 8.59
N LEU A 345 -21.27 -12.28 8.72
CA LEU A 345 -21.30 -11.33 7.61
C LEU A 345 -19.88 -10.96 7.18
N TYR A 346 -19.00 -10.69 8.14
CA TYR A 346 -17.59 -10.42 7.90
C TYR A 346 -16.90 -11.59 7.19
N GLU A 347 -17.13 -12.83 7.62
CA GLU A 347 -16.59 -14.03 6.96
C GLU A 347 -17.08 -14.18 5.51
N GLN A 348 -18.35 -13.84 5.23
CA GLN A 348 -18.86 -13.81 3.86
C GLN A 348 -18.16 -12.75 2.99
N TRP A 349 -17.89 -11.58 3.57
CA TRP A 349 -17.11 -10.54 2.90
C TRP A 349 -15.67 -11.01 2.63
N VAL A 350 -14.98 -11.56 3.63
CA VAL A 350 -13.62 -12.11 3.49
C VAL A 350 -13.59 -13.14 2.37
N GLY A 351 -14.47 -14.14 2.41
CA GLY A 351 -14.52 -15.19 1.38
C GLY A 351 -14.83 -14.64 -0.02
N ASN A 352 -15.62 -13.57 -0.13
CA ASN A 352 -15.86 -12.90 -1.41
C ASN A 352 -14.63 -12.16 -1.93
N GLN A 353 -13.92 -11.46 -1.05
CA GLN A 353 -12.65 -10.79 -1.38
C GLN A 353 -11.58 -11.80 -1.79
N VAL A 354 -11.48 -12.95 -1.11
CA VAL A 354 -10.56 -14.04 -1.49
C VAL A 354 -10.84 -14.50 -2.91
N ARG A 355 -12.10 -14.80 -3.25
CA ARG A 355 -12.47 -15.21 -4.61
C ARG A 355 -12.14 -14.17 -5.67
N GLN A 356 -12.39 -12.89 -5.37
CA GLN A 356 -12.09 -11.80 -6.30
C GLN A 356 -10.58 -11.64 -6.54
N ARG A 357 -9.78 -11.64 -5.46
CA ARG A 357 -8.32 -11.47 -5.55
C ARG A 357 -7.61 -12.69 -6.13
N ARG A 358 -8.14 -13.90 -5.89
CA ARG A 358 -7.59 -15.15 -6.42
C ARG A 358 -7.43 -15.12 -7.94
N GLY A 359 -8.38 -14.52 -8.65
CA GLY A 359 -8.32 -14.38 -10.10
C GLY A 359 -7.08 -13.63 -10.61
N GLY A 360 -6.54 -12.69 -9.82
CA GLY A 360 -5.28 -11.99 -10.12
C GLY A 360 -4.05 -12.87 -9.87
N TYR A 361 -4.01 -13.59 -8.76
CA TYR A 361 -2.88 -14.47 -8.42
C TYR A 361 -2.81 -15.75 -9.27
N ASP A 362 -3.93 -16.21 -9.81
CA ASP A 362 -4.01 -17.34 -10.73
C ASP A 362 -3.94 -16.90 -12.21
N ALA A 363 -3.80 -15.59 -12.48
CA ALA A 363 -3.74 -15.08 -13.83
C ALA A 363 -2.50 -15.60 -14.59
N PRO A 364 -2.62 -15.89 -15.90
CA PRO A 364 -1.48 -16.29 -16.71
C PRO A 364 -0.53 -15.11 -16.93
N ALA A 365 0.73 -15.40 -17.24
CA ALA A 365 1.76 -14.37 -17.46
C ALA A 365 1.36 -13.34 -18.52
N ALA A 366 0.60 -13.72 -19.55
CA ALA A 366 0.07 -12.80 -20.55
C ALA A 366 -0.69 -11.59 -19.96
N ARG A 367 -1.34 -11.73 -18.80
CA ARG A 367 -2.04 -10.63 -18.10
C ARG A 367 -1.09 -9.61 -17.47
N PHE A 368 0.18 -9.96 -17.28
CA PHE A 368 1.25 -9.13 -16.73
C PHE A 368 2.16 -8.53 -17.81
N ALA A 369 1.91 -8.85 -19.09
CA ALA A 369 2.63 -8.28 -20.22
C ALA A 369 2.39 -6.77 -20.34
N ARG A 370 3.23 -6.07 -21.11
CA ARG A 370 3.06 -4.63 -21.36
C ARG A 370 1.70 -4.34 -22.01
N GLY A 371 0.98 -3.36 -21.49
CA GLY A 371 -0.37 -2.98 -21.91
C GLY A 371 -1.50 -3.87 -21.39
N ALA A 372 -1.21 -4.92 -20.62
CA ALA A 372 -2.21 -5.84 -20.09
C ALA A 372 -2.77 -5.38 -18.73
N SER A 373 -3.86 -6.01 -18.29
CA SER A 373 -4.63 -5.57 -17.12
C SER A 373 -3.86 -5.60 -15.80
N LEU A 374 -2.86 -6.48 -15.64
CA LEU A 374 -2.06 -6.62 -14.41
C LEU A 374 -0.62 -6.11 -14.60
N GLU A 375 -0.34 -5.33 -15.65
CA GLU A 375 1.01 -4.82 -15.92
C GLU A 375 1.55 -4.02 -14.73
N GLN A 376 0.75 -3.10 -14.19
CA GLN A 376 1.16 -2.18 -13.13
C GLN A 376 1.43 -2.92 -11.82
N GLU A 377 0.55 -3.85 -11.42
CA GLU A 377 0.74 -4.63 -10.19
C GLU A 377 1.96 -5.56 -10.32
N GLY A 378 2.16 -6.17 -11.50
CA GLY A 378 3.35 -6.96 -11.78
C GLY A 378 4.64 -6.16 -11.75
N ALA A 379 4.64 -4.94 -12.30
CA ALA A 379 5.79 -4.04 -12.27
C ALA A 379 6.13 -3.58 -10.85
N GLN A 380 5.10 -3.23 -10.04
CA GLN A 380 5.28 -2.88 -8.63
C GLN A 380 5.80 -4.07 -7.82
N ALA A 381 5.29 -5.27 -8.05
CA ALA A 381 5.79 -6.47 -7.40
C ALA A 381 7.24 -6.76 -7.79
N ALA A 382 7.59 -6.64 -9.08
CA ALA A 382 8.97 -6.78 -9.54
C ALA A 382 9.91 -5.75 -8.87
N ARG A 383 9.45 -4.50 -8.71
CA ARG A 383 10.19 -3.47 -7.95
C ARG A 383 10.37 -3.87 -6.49
N ALA A 384 9.31 -4.32 -5.82
CA ALA A 384 9.36 -4.80 -4.43
C ALA A 384 10.27 -6.03 -4.24
N THR A 385 10.43 -6.84 -5.27
CA THR A 385 11.38 -7.97 -5.28
C THR A 385 12.83 -7.54 -5.48
N ILE A 386 13.09 -6.57 -6.35
CA ILE A 386 14.45 -6.20 -6.79
C ILE A 386 15.07 -5.10 -5.92
N VAL A 387 14.33 -4.05 -5.63
CA VAL A 387 14.84 -2.85 -4.95
C VAL A 387 15.49 -3.18 -3.62
N PRO A 388 14.86 -3.98 -2.73
CA PRO A 388 15.42 -4.11 -1.41
C PRO A 388 16.73 -4.89 -1.31
N PRO A 389 16.94 -6.03 -2.00
CA PRO A 389 18.25 -6.67 -2.07
C PRO A 389 19.33 -5.74 -2.63
N VAL A 390 18.99 -4.92 -3.64
CA VAL A 390 19.92 -3.93 -4.22
C VAL A 390 20.26 -2.84 -3.20
N ALA A 391 19.27 -2.32 -2.47
CA ALA A 391 19.47 -1.32 -1.42
C ALA A 391 20.33 -1.86 -0.26
N LEU A 392 20.04 -3.09 0.20
CA LEU A 392 20.80 -3.77 1.25
C LEU A 392 22.25 -4.02 0.81
N LEU A 393 22.47 -4.42 -0.45
CA LEU A 393 23.81 -4.59 -1.01
C LEU A 393 24.60 -3.28 -1.01
N PHE A 394 24.04 -2.20 -1.57
CA PHE A 394 24.76 -0.92 -1.63
C PHE A 394 25.00 -0.33 -0.24
N SER A 395 24.03 -0.46 0.67
CA SER A 395 24.18 -0.01 2.06
C SER A 395 25.29 -0.79 2.77
N LEU A 396 25.31 -2.12 2.62
CA LEU A 396 26.34 -2.95 3.22
C LEU A 396 27.73 -2.67 2.63
N LEU A 397 27.85 -2.49 1.32
CA LEU A 397 29.10 -2.11 0.67
C LEU A 397 29.59 -0.73 1.14
N GLY A 398 28.68 0.23 1.30
CA GLY A 398 28.95 1.55 1.86
C GLY A 398 29.50 1.43 3.28
N ALA A 399 28.80 0.70 4.15
CA ALA A 399 29.18 0.49 5.54
C ALA A 399 30.55 -0.22 5.68
N ILE A 400 30.74 -1.39 5.06
CA ILE A 400 32.00 -2.15 5.13
C ILE A 400 33.15 -1.34 4.51
N GLY A 401 32.91 -0.72 3.35
CA GLY A 401 33.91 0.07 2.64
C GLY A 401 34.36 1.29 3.44
N HIS A 402 33.43 2.02 4.05
CA HIS A 402 33.75 3.20 4.84
C HIS A 402 34.28 2.88 6.23
N PHE A 403 33.88 1.75 6.83
CA PHE A 403 34.52 1.22 8.02
C PHE A 403 35.98 0.82 7.75
N SER A 404 36.24 0.11 6.66
CA SER A 404 37.60 -0.25 6.23
C SER A 404 38.44 1.01 5.95
N LYS A 405 37.84 2.02 5.30
CA LYS A 405 38.47 3.34 5.09
C LYS A 405 38.75 4.05 6.40
N LEU A 406 37.87 3.98 7.39
CA LEU A 406 38.09 4.57 8.70
C LEU A 406 39.33 3.95 9.36
N LEU A 407 39.43 2.61 9.39
CA LEU A 407 40.61 1.92 9.91
C LEU A 407 41.89 2.30 9.16
N TYR A 408 41.80 2.39 7.83
CA TYR A 408 42.88 2.90 7.00
C TYR A 408 43.33 4.32 7.37
N LEU A 409 42.39 5.23 7.59
CA LEU A 409 42.68 6.62 7.97
C LEU A 409 43.28 6.71 9.38
N VAL A 410 42.79 5.92 10.34
CA VAL A 410 43.33 5.82 11.69
C VAL A 410 44.77 5.27 11.67
N ALA A 411 45.01 4.18 10.92
CA ALA A 411 46.35 3.64 10.72
C ALA A 411 47.28 4.67 10.06
N THR A 412 46.79 5.38 9.05
CA THR A 412 47.53 6.48 8.39
C THR A 412 47.87 7.58 9.38
N LEU A 413 46.93 7.98 10.24
CA LEU A 413 47.13 9.02 11.26
C LEU A 413 48.23 8.60 12.26
N PHE A 414 48.17 7.37 12.75
CA PHE A 414 49.17 6.81 13.68
C PHE A 414 50.56 6.74 13.05
N LEU A 415 50.65 6.31 11.78
CA LEU A 415 51.91 6.27 11.05
C LEU A 415 52.45 7.68 10.76
N LEU A 416 51.57 8.67 10.54
CA LEU A 416 51.97 10.07 10.39
C LEU A 416 52.54 10.67 11.68
N MET A 417 52.08 10.23 12.86
CA MET A 417 52.67 10.65 14.16
C MET A 417 54.13 10.21 14.28
N ARG A 418 54.50 9.10 13.63
CA ARG A 418 55.87 8.55 13.61
C ARG A 418 56.70 9.04 12.42
N ALA A 419 56.11 9.81 11.50
CA ALA A 419 56.80 10.30 10.31
C ALA A 419 57.64 11.57 10.61
N GLY A 420 58.70 11.75 9.81
CA GLY A 420 59.53 12.96 9.83
C GLY A 420 58.77 14.23 9.43
N ALA A 421 59.41 15.40 9.59
CA ALA A 421 58.79 16.72 9.36
C ALA A 421 58.20 16.90 7.93
N ASP A 422 58.79 16.20 6.97
CA ASP A 422 58.37 16.15 5.56
C ASP A 422 56.98 15.53 5.38
N GLY A 423 56.47 14.80 6.38
CA GLY A 423 55.10 14.26 6.41
C GLY A 423 54.84 13.21 5.34
N HIS A 424 55.87 12.67 4.70
CA HIS A 424 55.79 11.57 3.75
C HIS A 424 55.88 10.24 4.50
N LEU A 425 54.89 9.39 4.29
CA LEU A 425 54.98 7.99 4.70
C LEU A 425 55.96 7.28 3.77
N GLY A 426 56.94 6.58 4.34
CA GLY A 426 57.80 5.70 3.57
C GLY A 426 56.97 4.61 2.88
N ARG A 427 57.50 4.05 1.78
CA ARG A 427 56.80 3.03 0.97
C ARG A 427 56.21 1.91 1.83
N ARG A 428 57.00 1.35 2.75
CA ARG A 428 56.55 0.28 3.67
C ARG A 428 55.34 0.72 4.52
N ALA A 429 55.39 1.89 5.14
CA ALA A 429 54.29 2.41 5.95
C ALA A 429 53.01 2.65 5.12
N ALA A 430 53.15 3.16 3.90
CA ALA A 430 52.00 3.33 2.99
C ALA A 430 51.38 1.99 2.56
N TRP A 431 52.21 0.97 2.30
CA TRP A 431 51.75 -0.39 2.04
C TRP A 431 51.09 -1.01 3.27
N SER A 432 51.62 -0.81 4.48
CA SER A 432 50.99 -1.28 5.72
C SER A 432 49.61 -0.68 5.93
N ALA A 433 49.45 0.64 5.75
CA ALA A 433 48.15 1.28 5.83
C ALA A 433 47.18 0.69 4.79
N THR A 434 47.63 0.57 3.53
CA THR A 434 46.80 -0.02 2.46
C THR A 434 46.45 -1.49 2.74
N GLY A 435 47.37 -2.24 3.36
CA GLY A 435 47.12 -3.59 3.86
C GLY A 435 46.00 -3.63 4.89
N VAL A 436 45.94 -2.68 5.83
CA VAL A 436 44.83 -2.56 6.80
C VAL A 436 43.49 -2.38 6.08
N LEU A 437 43.42 -1.55 5.04
CA LEU A 437 42.20 -1.37 4.25
C LEU A 437 41.72 -2.69 3.64
N LEU A 438 42.61 -3.38 2.92
CA LEU A 438 42.28 -4.60 2.20
C LEU A 438 41.95 -5.76 3.14
N LEU A 439 42.72 -5.90 4.22
CA LEU A 439 42.51 -6.95 5.22
C LEU A 439 41.23 -6.71 6.03
N ALA A 440 40.91 -5.46 6.38
CA ALA A 440 39.65 -5.16 7.06
C ALA A 440 38.46 -5.49 6.15
N PHE A 441 38.50 -5.06 4.89
CA PHE A 441 37.42 -5.33 3.95
C PHE A 441 37.25 -6.83 3.69
N ALA A 442 38.33 -7.52 3.30
CA ALA A 442 38.31 -8.94 3.00
C ALA A 442 38.02 -9.79 4.25
N GLY A 443 38.52 -9.38 5.42
CA GLY A 443 38.29 -10.05 6.69
C GLY A 443 36.85 -9.95 7.16
N VAL A 444 36.23 -8.76 7.09
CA VAL A 444 34.81 -8.60 7.43
C VAL A 444 33.92 -9.35 6.43
N TRP A 445 34.15 -9.16 5.13
CA TRP A 445 33.36 -9.84 4.09
C TRP A 445 33.52 -11.36 4.16
N GLY A 446 34.76 -11.85 4.25
CA GLY A 446 35.08 -13.26 4.34
C GLY A 446 34.52 -13.89 5.61
N GLY A 447 34.66 -13.21 6.75
CA GLY A 447 34.07 -13.62 8.02
C GLY A 447 32.57 -13.81 7.91
N LEU A 448 31.85 -12.79 7.43
CA LEU A 448 30.40 -12.87 7.23
C LEU A 448 29.97 -13.93 6.21
N SER A 449 30.82 -14.23 5.21
CA SER A 449 30.55 -15.25 4.19
C SER A 449 30.66 -16.68 4.74
N VAL A 450 31.39 -16.90 5.83
CA VAL A 450 31.60 -18.25 6.43
C VAL A 450 30.89 -18.43 7.76
N THR A 451 30.46 -17.36 8.41
CA THR A 451 29.64 -17.44 9.62
C THR A 451 28.19 -17.69 9.27
N ASP A 452 27.47 -18.28 10.23
CA ASP A 452 26.08 -18.65 10.09
C ASP A 452 25.26 -18.12 11.27
N ASN A 453 23.97 -17.88 11.02
CA ASN A 453 22.98 -17.62 12.06
C ASN A 453 21.83 -18.65 11.97
N ARG A 454 20.83 -18.51 12.84
CA ARG A 454 19.68 -19.43 12.88
C ARG A 454 18.93 -19.50 11.55
N ILE A 455 18.85 -18.39 10.81
CA ILE A 455 18.19 -18.35 9.49
C ILE A 455 19.07 -18.97 8.42
N THR A 456 20.36 -18.66 8.35
CA THR A 456 21.21 -19.22 7.30
C THR A 456 21.45 -20.72 7.46
N ARG A 457 21.32 -21.27 8.66
CA ARG A 457 21.32 -22.72 8.91
C ARG A 457 20.00 -23.42 8.58
N SER A 458 18.94 -22.67 8.35
CA SER A 458 17.65 -23.26 8.02
C SER A 458 17.71 -24.05 6.72
N GLU A 459 16.97 -25.14 6.66
CA GLU A 459 16.90 -25.99 5.48
C GLU A 459 16.36 -25.19 4.29
N LEU A 460 15.30 -24.41 4.49
CA LEU A 460 14.72 -23.62 3.41
C LEU A 460 15.68 -22.53 2.91
N PHE A 461 16.40 -21.82 3.79
CA PHE A 461 17.37 -20.82 3.33
C PHE A 461 18.46 -21.45 2.48
N GLN A 462 19.02 -22.59 2.93
CA GLN A 462 20.04 -23.32 2.19
C GLN A 462 19.52 -23.82 0.84
N GLN A 463 18.29 -24.36 0.80
CA GLN A 463 17.65 -24.78 -0.45
C GLN A 463 17.42 -23.62 -1.40
N MET A 464 16.87 -22.50 -0.93
CA MET A 464 16.65 -21.29 -1.73
C MET A 464 17.96 -20.72 -2.27
N LEU A 465 19.01 -20.74 -1.46
CA LEU A 465 20.33 -20.29 -1.87
C LEU A 465 20.94 -21.24 -2.91
N ALA A 466 20.75 -22.55 -2.77
CA ALA A 466 21.17 -23.54 -3.74
C ALA A 466 20.44 -23.35 -5.07
N TRP A 467 19.12 -23.15 -5.06
CA TRP A 467 18.33 -22.87 -6.26
C TRP A 467 18.79 -21.59 -6.95
N ALA A 468 19.03 -20.51 -6.20
CA ALA A 468 19.57 -19.26 -6.74
C ALA A 468 20.96 -19.42 -7.38
N ARG A 469 21.74 -20.43 -6.98
CA ARG A 469 23.06 -20.76 -7.54
C ARG A 469 22.99 -21.68 -8.75
N GLN A 470 21.88 -22.37 -9.00
CA GLN A 470 21.81 -23.36 -10.08
C GLN A 470 21.93 -22.69 -11.47
N PRO A 471 22.87 -23.15 -12.32
CA PRO A 471 22.97 -22.69 -13.68
C PRO A 471 21.79 -23.22 -14.51
N VAL A 472 21.19 -22.35 -15.34
CA VAL A 472 20.14 -22.79 -16.28
C VAL A 472 20.84 -23.39 -17.51
N PRO A 473 20.35 -24.52 -18.07
CA PRO A 473 20.94 -25.13 -19.26
C PRO A 473 21.06 -24.11 -20.41
N GLY A 474 22.28 -23.90 -20.92
CA GLY A 474 22.56 -22.93 -22.00
C GLY A 474 23.07 -21.55 -21.54
N GLU A 475 23.19 -21.29 -20.23
CA GLU A 475 23.79 -20.07 -19.71
C GLU A 475 25.34 -20.08 -19.74
N GLY A 476 25.96 -18.93 -20.02
CA GLY A 476 27.42 -18.77 -20.05
C GLY A 476 28.07 -18.75 -18.66
N GLY A 477 29.39 -18.97 -18.61
CA GLY A 477 30.14 -19.00 -17.33
C GLY A 477 30.09 -17.68 -16.53
N TRP A 478 30.01 -16.53 -17.20
CA TRP A 478 29.91 -15.21 -16.55
C TRP A 478 28.59 -15.00 -15.82
N THR A 479 27.46 -15.51 -16.34
CA THR A 479 26.15 -15.42 -15.68
C THR A 479 26.06 -16.36 -14.48
N SER A 480 26.68 -17.55 -14.57
CA SER A 480 26.79 -18.48 -13.43
C SER A 480 27.63 -17.91 -12.29
N ALA A 481 28.75 -17.24 -12.59
CA ALA A 481 29.58 -16.57 -11.58
C ALA A 481 28.81 -15.42 -10.88
N GLY A 482 28.00 -14.67 -11.64
CA GLY A 482 27.14 -13.61 -11.11
C GLY A 482 26.08 -14.15 -10.13
N LYS A 483 25.47 -15.30 -10.42
CA LYS A 483 24.52 -15.98 -9.51
C LYS A 483 25.18 -16.40 -8.19
N GLY A 484 26.39 -16.96 -8.26
CA GLY A 484 27.18 -17.31 -7.07
C GLY A 484 27.48 -16.10 -6.19
N LEU A 485 27.85 -14.97 -6.80
CA LEU A 485 28.08 -13.72 -6.10
C LEU A 485 26.81 -13.21 -5.41
N LEU A 486 25.68 -13.19 -6.11
CA LEU A 486 24.39 -12.74 -5.57
C LEU A 486 23.92 -13.60 -4.39
N ALA A 487 24.11 -14.92 -4.48
CA ALA A 487 23.86 -15.82 -3.37
C ALA A 487 24.77 -15.49 -2.16
N ASN A 488 26.07 -15.25 -2.38
CA ASN A 488 26.94 -14.85 -1.28
C ASN A 488 26.51 -13.50 -0.66
N VAL A 489 26.06 -12.55 -1.48
CA VAL A 489 25.51 -11.27 -0.99
C VAL A 489 24.31 -11.52 -0.09
N ALA A 490 23.35 -12.36 -0.51
CA ALA A 490 22.18 -12.69 0.30
C ALA A 490 22.56 -13.30 1.66
N HIS A 491 23.55 -14.20 1.66
CA HIS A 491 24.10 -14.80 2.88
C HIS A 491 24.73 -13.75 3.80
N VAL A 492 25.67 -12.96 3.27
CA VAL A 492 26.40 -11.93 4.02
C VAL A 492 25.42 -10.89 4.59
N VAL A 493 24.39 -10.51 3.84
CA VAL A 493 23.35 -9.59 4.34
C VAL A 493 22.56 -10.24 5.48
N ALA A 494 22.07 -11.47 5.30
CA ALA A 494 21.30 -12.16 6.34
C ALA A 494 22.09 -12.32 7.65
N VAL A 495 23.38 -12.63 7.57
CA VAL A 495 24.26 -12.76 8.74
C VAL A 495 24.65 -11.41 9.32
N GLY A 496 25.08 -10.48 8.47
CA GLY A 496 25.54 -9.16 8.86
C GLY A 496 24.48 -8.38 9.63
N GLN A 497 23.22 -8.44 9.18
CA GLN A 497 22.10 -7.77 9.85
C GLN A 497 21.88 -8.26 11.29
N GLY A 498 22.07 -9.56 11.55
CA GLY A 498 21.96 -10.10 12.91
C GLY A 498 22.94 -9.48 13.90
N HIS A 499 24.17 -9.25 13.45
CA HIS A 499 25.22 -8.67 14.28
C HIS A 499 25.18 -7.14 14.33
N SER A 500 24.91 -6.48 13.20
CA SER A 500 25.01 -5.03 13.12
C SER A 500 23.76 -4.31 13.60
N TYR A 501 22.57 -4.92 13.49
CA TYR A 501 21.31 -4.23 13.75
C TYR A 501 21.21 -3.60 15.15
N PRO A 502 21.56 -4.27 16.28
CA PRO A 502 21.44 -3.67 17.60
C PRO A 502 22.26 -2.38 17.74
N LEU A 503 23.48 -2.37 17.17
CA LEU A 503 24.33 -1.18 17.14
C LEU A 503 23.77 -0.10 16.22
N ASN A 504 23.34 -0.49 15.03
CA ASN A 504 22.76 0.40 14.01
C ASN A 504 21.52 1.12 14.56
N GLU A 505 20.65 0.38 15.24
CA GLU A 505 19.44 0.92 15.86
C GLU A 505 19.76 1.83 17.05
N ALA A 506 20.75 1.48 17.88
CA ALA A 506 21.21 2.34 18.98
C ALA A 506 21.80 3.67 18.45
N ILE A 507 22.53 3.64 17.34
CA ILE A 507 23.02 4.85 16.67
C ILE A 507 21.83 5.67 16.16
N ARG A 508 20.86 5.03 15.51
CA ARG A 508 19.68 5.72 14.97
C ARG A 508 18.85 6.39 16.06
N SER A 509 18.54 5.67 17.14
CA SER A 509 17.69 6.15 18.21
C SER A 509 18.38 7.20 19.08
N ASN A 510 19.64 6.97 19.47
CA ASN A 510 20.34 7.81 20.45
C ASN A 510 21.18 8.92 19.82
N LEU A 511 21.87 8.66 18.70
CA LEU A 511 22.76 9.66 18.07
C LEU A 511 22.05 10.47 16.99
N LEU A 512 21.09 9.86 16.28
CA LEU A 512 20.33 10.51 15.21
C LEU A 512 18.90 10.88 15.62
N ASN A 513 18.60 10.90 16.92
CA ASN A 513 17.29 11.28 17.48
C ASN A 513 16.10 10.56 16.82
N GLY A 514 16.26 9.27 16.54
CA GLY A 514 15.19 8.45 15.99
C GLY A 514 14.88 8.70 14.52
N MET A 515 15.82 9.27 13.73
CA MET A 515 15.63 9.58 12.31
C MET A 515 14.90 8.47 11.54
N GLU A 516 13.87 8.88 10.80
CA GLU A 516 12.90 7.97 10.18
C GLU A 516 13.19 7.66 8.71
N TYR A 517 14.03 8.45 8.05
CA TYR A 517 14.38 8.27 6.63
C TYR A 517 13.13 8.17 5.72
N GLY A 518 12.10 8.96 6.03
CA GLY A 518 10.83 8.99 5.30
C GLY A 518 9.88 7.83 5.59
N TYR A 519 10.19 6.95 6.56
CA TYR A 519 9.30 5.88 6.98
C TYR A 519 8.61 6.20 8.31
N HIS A 520 7.28 6.35 8.24
CA HIS A 520 6.44 6.53 9.41
C HIS A 520 5.74 5.21 9.74
N PRO A 521 6.23 4.43 10.73
CA PRO A 521 5.55 3.21 11.11
C PRO A 521 4.12 3.56 11.57
N LYS A 522 3.11 2.95 10.94
CA LYS A 522 1.74 3.01 11.46
C LYS A 522 1.77 2.39 12.86
N GLU A 523 1.20 3.09 13.85
CA GLU A 523 1.17 2.64 15.25
C GLU A 523 0.80 1.15 15.33
N LYS A 524 1.57 0.39 16.13
CA LYS A 524 1.46 -1.06 16.28
C LYS A 524 0.11 -1.49 16.82
#